data_AF-A0A256WM52-F1
#
_entry.id   AF-A0A256WM52-F1
#
_cell.length_a   1.000
_cell.length_b   1.000
_cell.length_c   1.000
_cell.angle_alpha   90.00
_cell.angle_beta   90.00
_cell.angle_gamma   90.00
#
_symmetry.space_group_name_H-M   'P 1'
#
loop_
_entity.id
_entity.type
_entity.pdbx_description
1 polymer ?
#
loop_
_entity_poly.entity_id
_entity_poly.type
_entity_poly.pdbx_seq_one_letter_code
_entity_poly.pdbx_strand_id
1 'polypeptide(L)'
;GHNQNNGLSPQEPLKNIYYALLKLHTDENNPGRICMADGLYGNYINNESFPLLARDYTSLIGESEEGVIWDGQDTTSMITSYNTLNDFAIENITALRAGNPNIETPWFSFLLFNSVKLKNISISETSILNRLIYNGQRYADSSYFKNIRIENTHGNAAFSIKNYQPNTQQKYCELINIQIIRHLPIFENEWNGSGSALQVHGSDEAQKKVEIKNLLLSENQYEDNIWIGASAMALSNGDYTLTNATIAHNLSDGPSCAVHLANGQFKIYNSIFYGLRSRSFF
;
A
#
# COMPACT_ATOMS: atom_id res chain seq x y z
N GLY A 1 -26.14 2.67 9.13
CA GLY A 1 -26.55 3.48 10.29
C GLY A 1 -27.05 4.85 9.87
N HIS A 2 -27.10 5.80 10.80
CA HIS A 2 -27.52 7.19 10.56
C HIS A 2 -26.55 8.16 11.27
N ASN A 3 -26.17 9.28 10.66
CA ASN A 3 -25.17 10.19 11.25
C ASN A 3 -25.70 11.01 12.45
N GLN A 4 -27.01 10.95 12.72
CA GLN A 4 -27.60 11.45 13.97
C GLN A 4 -27.33 10.53 15.17
N ASN A 5 -26.97 9.27 14.93
CA ASN A 5 -26.62 8.34 16.00
C ASN A 5 -25.31 8.77 16.68
N ASN A 6 -25.06 8.27 17.90
CA ASN A 6 -23.82 8.57 18.61
C ASN A 6 -22.61 7.80 18.05
N GLY A 7 -22.81 6.62 17.44
CA GLY A 7 -21.73 5.79 16.91
C GLY A 7 -20.98 4.99 17.97
N LEU A 8 -21.48 4.92 19.20
CA LEU A 8 -20.82 4.27 20.32
C LEU A 8 -21.29 2.82 20.54
N SER A 9 -22.31 2.36 19.80
CA SER A 9 -22.80 0.99 19.86
C SER A 9 -23.27 0.48 18.50
N PRO A 10 -23.31 -0.85 18.29
CA PRO A 10 -23.89 -1.46 17.09
C PRO A 10 -25.38 -1.14 16.88
N GLN A 11 -26.11 -0.78 17.94
CA GLN A 11 -27.54 -0.42 17.87
C GLN A 11 -27.75 1.02 17.41
N GLU A 12 -26.75 1.88 17.62
CA GLU A 12 -26.75 3.29 17.18
C GLU A 12 -25.53 3.57 16.26
N PRO A 13 -25.39 2.86 15.12
CA PRO A 13 -24.23 3.00 14.26
C PRO A 13 -24.32 4.28 13.43
N LEU A 14 -23.18 4.92 13.18
CA LEU A 14 -23.09 5.99 12.19
C LEU A 14 -23.35 5.44 10.78
N LYS A 15 -23.62 6.35 9.83
CA LYS A 15 -23.78 5.96 8.43
C LYS A 15 -22.43 5.83 7.74
N ASN A 16 -21.50 6.75 8.01
CA ASN A 16 -20.30 6.94 7.21
C ASN A 16 -19.01 6.91 8.03
N ILE A 17 -17.93 6.44 7.40
CA ILE A 17 -16.59 6.37 7.96
C ILE A 17 -16.01 7.77 8.10
N TYR A 18 -16.14 8.61 7.06
CA TYR A 18 -15.67 10.00 7.08
C TYR A 18 -16.30 10.77 8.26
N TYR A 19 -17.59 10.54 8.53
CA TYR A 19 -18.31 11.21 9.60
C TYR A 19 -17.87 10.69 10.98
N ALA A 20 -17.61 9.39 11.10
CA ALA A 20 -17.02 8.81 12.30
C ALA A 20 -15.64 9.41 12.60
N LEU A 21 -14.79 9.57 11.58
CA LEU A 21 -13.48 10.23 11.71
C LEU A 21 -13.61 11.68 12.18
N LEU A 22 -14.61 12.43 11.70
CA LEU A 22 -14.84 13.81 12.15
C LEU A 22 -15.22 13.89 13.64
N LYS A 23 -15.99 12.92 14.14
CA LYS A 23 -16.43 12.84 15.55
C LYS A 23 -15.36 12.30 16.49
N LEU A 24 -14.36 11.59 15.97
CA LEU A 24 -13.38 10.88 16.79
C LEU A 24 -12.37 11.84 17.41
N HIS A 25 -12.18 11.73 18.73
CA HIS A 25 -11.12 12.39 19.48
C HIS A 25 -10.14 11.32 19.98
N THR A 26 -8.87 11.44 19.61
CA THR A 26 -7.82 10.46 19.93
C THR A 26 -6.57 11.15 20.44
N ASP A 27 -5.84 10.44 21.29
CA ASP A 27 -4.48 10.76 21.70
C ASP A 27 -3.73 9.46 22.04
N GLU A 28 -2.47 9.57 22.43
CA GLU A 28 -1.61 8.42 22.75
C GLU A 28 -2.16 7.56 23.90
N ASN A 29 -2.83 8.17 24.88
CA ASN A 29 -3.40 7.49 26.04
C ASN A 29 -4.83 7.00 25.78
N ASN A 30 -5.49 7.55 24.76
CA ASN A 30 -6.85 7.22 24.37
C ASN A 30 -6.95 6.99 22.85
N PRO A 31 -6.44 5.84 22.35
CA PRO A 31 -6.54 5.50 20.94
C PRO A 31 -7.98 5.24 20.53
N GLY A 32 -8.36 5.71 19.34
CA GLY A 32 -9.70 5.58 18.79
C GLY A 32 -9.85 4.41 17.84
N ARG A 33 -11.04 3.80 17.84
CA ARG A 33 -11.39 2.70 16.94
C ARG A 33 -12.71 2.99 16.23
N ILE A 34 -12.70 2.87 14.91
CA ILE A 34 -13.91 2.86 14.09
C ILE A 34 -14.12 1.43 13.61
N CYS A 35 -15.17 0.78 14.11
CA CYS A 35 -15.60 -0.54 13.66
C CYS A 35 -16.60 -0.37 12.51
N MET A 36 -16.32 -0.98 11.36
CA MET A 36 -17.19 -0.93 10.18
C MET A 36 -17.95 -2.25 10.06
N ALA A 37 -19.27 -2.17 9.98
CA ALA A 37 -20.09 -3.34 9.68
C ALA A 37 -19.96 -3.70 8.20
N ASP A 38 -20.25 -4.94 7.85
CA ASP A 38 -20.30 -5.36 6.45
C ASP A 38 -21.24 -4.46 5.64
N GLY A 39 -20.76 -4.03 4.47
CA GLY A 39 -21.45 -3.07 3.63
C GLY A 39 -20.55 -2.48 2.56
N LEU A 40 -21.21 -1.86 1.58
CA LEU A 40 -20.58 -1.15 0.48
C LEU A 40 -20.51 0.34 0.78
N TYR A 41 -19.29 0.87 0.84
CA TYR A 41 -18.97 2.25 1.16
C TYR A 41 -18.49 2.98 -0.10
N GLY A 42 -19.27 3.95 -0.58
CA GLY A 42 -18.96 4.73 -1.78
C GLY A 42 -19.86 5.96 -1.92
N ASN A 43 -19.39 6.99 -2.62
CA ASN A 43 -20.08 8.29 -2.67
C ASN A 43 -21.48 8.18 -3.27
N TYR A 44 -21.60 7.66 -4.49
CA TYR A 44 -22.90 7.52 -5.17
C TYR A 44 -23.79 6.41 -4.59
N ILE A 45 -23.31 5.65 -3.61
CA ILE A 45 -24.04 4.52 -3.00
C ILE A 45 -24.62 4.93 -1.65
N ASN A 46 -23.79 5.46 -0.76
CA ASN A 46 -24.21 5.78 0.61
C ASN A 46 -23.66 7.11 1.12
N ASN A 47 -23.21 8.00 0.21
CA ASN A 47 -22.59 9.28 0.51
C ASN A 47 -21.30 9.13 1.35
N GLU A 48 -20.59 8.00 1.24
CA GLU A 48 -19.25 7.92 1.80
C GLU A 48 -18.33 8.90 1.07
N SER A 49 -17.44 9.57 1.81
CA SER A 49 -16.55 10.58 1.24
C SER A 49 -15.11 10.11 1.31
N PHE A 50 -14.55 9.77 0.15
CA PHE A 50 -13.12 9.55 -0.03
C PHE A 50 -12.43 10.81 -0.59
N PRO A 51 -11.13 11.04 -0.32
CA PRO A 51 -10.28 10.27 0.58
C PRO A 51 -10.64 10.48 2.06
N LEU A 52 -10.50 9.41 2.84
CA LEU A 52 -10.48 9.49 4.30
C LEU A 52 -9.16 10.16 4.74
N LEU A 53 -9.25 11.00 5.76
CA LEU A 53 -8.06 11.61 6.37
C LEU A 53 -7.56 10.70 7.50
N ALA A 54 -6.35 10.16 7.34
CA ALA A 54 -5.70 9.41 8.40
C ALA A 54 -5.49 10.32 9.64
N ARG A 55 -5.73 9.76 10.83
CA ARG A 55 -5.59 10.45 12.12
C ARG A 55 -4.70 9.67 13.06
N ASP A 56 -4.00 10.39 13.94
CA ASP A 56 -3.15 9.79 14.97
C ASP A 56 -3.95 8.86 15.88
N TYR A 57 -3.29 7.79 16.33
CA TYR A 57 -3.80 6.82 17.30
C TYR A 57 -5.19 6.28 16.93
N THR A 58 -5.42 6.07 15.63
CA THR A 58 -6.73 5.69 15.08
C THR A 58 -6.63 4.37 14.32
N SER A 59 -7.59 3.47 14.56
CA SER A 59 -7.75 2.23 13.82
C SER A 59 -9.09 2.16 13.09
N LEU A 60 -9.06 1.83 11.80
CA LEU A 60 -10.24 1.53 10.99
C LEU A 60 -10.33 0.01 10.80
N ILE A 61 -11.36 -0.62 11.38
CA ILE A 61 -11.43 -2.08 11.47
C ILE A 61 -12.76 -2.58 10.93
N GLY A 62 -12.73 -3.31 9.82
CA GLY A 62 -13.90 -3.96 9.27
C GLY A 62 -14.29 -5.22 10.03
N GLU A 63 -15.59 -5.50 10.01
CA GLU A 63 -16.18 -6.73 10.52
C GLU A 63 -15.62 -7.94 9.78
N SER A 64 -15.50 -7.86 8.45
CA SER A 64 -14.84 -8.86 7.62
C SER A 64 -14.13 -8.22 6.40
N GLU A 65 -13.06 -8.87 5.93
CA GLU A 65 -12.33 -8.42 4.73
C GLU A 65 -13.20 -8.43 3.47
N GLU A 66 -14.00 -9.48 3.30
CA GLU A 66 -14.86 -9.67 2.12
C GLU A 66 -16.15 -8.81 2.19
N GLY A 67 -16.63 -8.50 3.40
CA GLY A 67 -17.90 -7.82 3.61
C GLY A 67 -17.79 -6.29 3.71
N VAL A 68 -16.65 -5.74 4.14
CA VAL A 68 -16.41 -4.29 4.19
C VAL A 68 -15.73 -3.82 2.91
N ILE A 69 -16.52 -3.24 2.00
CA ILE A 69 -16.08 -2.87 0.67
C ILE A 69 -15.96 -1.36 0.56
N TRP A 70 -14.76 -0.86 0.32
CA TRP A 70 -14.48 0.53 -0.03
C TRP A 70 -14.43 0.66 -1.56
N ASP A 71 -15.44 1.32 -2.12
CA ASP A 71 -15.60 1.53 -3.55
C ASP A 71 -15.29 2.99 -3.91
N GLY A 72 -14.19 3.18 -4.63
CA GLY A 72 -13.66 4.50 -4.98
C GLY A 72 -14.37 5.13 -6.17
N GLN A 73 -15.16 4.33 -6.89
CA GLN A 73 -15.95 4.72 -8.06
C GLN A 73 -15.13 5.47 -9.12
N ASP A 74 -13.85 5.12 -9.24
CA ASP A 74 -12.86 5.71 -10.15
C ASP A 74 -12.70 7.24 -9.99
N THR A 75 -12.98 7.77 -8.80
CA THR A 75 -13.02 9.22 -8.56
C THR A 75 -11.78 9.79 -7.89
N THR A 76 -11.20 9.09 -6.91
CA THR A 76 -10.17 9.66 -6.02
C THR A 76 -9.42 8.59 -5.21
N SER A 77 -8.42 9.01 -4.43
CA SER A 77 -7.70 8.20 -3.44
C SER A 77 -8.60 7.76 -2.27
N MET A 78 -8.27 6.66 -1.58
CA MET A 78 -9.04 6.13 -0.45
C MET A 78 -8.61 6.76 0.87
N ILE A 79 -7.31 6.91 1.07
CA ILE A 79 -6.78 7.48 2.30
C ILE A 79 -5.57 8.35 2.04
N THR A 80 -5.49 9.46 2.76
CA THR A 80 -4.36 10.38 2.73
C THR A 80 -3.96 10.83 4.13
N SER A 81 -2.66 11.06 4.31
CA SER A 81 -2.08 11.70 5.49
C SER A 81 -1.37 13.00 5.08
N TYR A 82 -1.71 14.13 5.71
CA TYR A 82 -1.04 15.42 5.46
C TYR A 82 0.04 15.78 6.49
N ASN A 83 -0.08 15.26 7.72
CA ASN A 83 0.84 15.51 8.82
C ASN A 83 1.55 14.22 9.23
N THR A 84 2.54 14.33 10.12
CA THR A 84 3.16 13.16 10.76
C THR A 84 2.10 12.34 11.48
N LEU A 85 1.82 11.15 10.95
CA LEU A 85 0.82 10.21 11.43
C LEU A 85 1.40 9.25 12.46
N ASN A 86 0.81 9.20 13.65
CA ASN A 86 1.24 8.33 14.75
C ASN A 86 0.29 7.15 14.92
N ASP A 87 0.83 5.93 14.97
CA ASP A 87 0.11 4.67 15.22
C ASP A 87 -1.28 4.56 14.58
N PHE A 88 -1.29 4.52 13.25
CA PHE A 88 -2.51 4.36 12.46
C PHE A 88 -2.66 2.94 11.93
N ALA A 89 -3.88 2.40 11.94
CA ALA A 89 -4.15 1.05 11.44
C ALA A 89 -5.38 0.96 10.54
N ILE A 90 -5.31 0.08 9.55
CA ILE A 90 -6.47 -0.40 8.78
C ILE A 90 -6.47 -1.92 8.80
N GLU A 91 -7.61 -2.52 9.16
CA GLU A 91 -7.79 -3.96 9.15
C GLU A 91 -9.11 -4.38 8.49
N ASN A 92 -9.07 -5.53 7.80
CA ASN A 92 -10.24 -6.25 7.27
C ASN A 92 -11.09 -5.41 6.30
N ILE A 93 -10.53 -5.08 5.14
CA ILE A 93 -11.28 -4.37 4.10
C ILE A 93 -10.94 -4.88 2.70
N THR A 94 -11.91 -4.78 1.80
CA THR A 94 -11.70 -4.87 0.35
C THR A 94 -11.81 -3.48 -0.26
N ALA A 95 -10.84 -3.07 -1.05
CA ALA A 95 -10.85 -1.81 -1.78
C ALA A 95 -10.91 -2.09 -3.30
N LEU A 96 -11.83 -1.43 -4.00
CA LEU A 96 -12.03 -1.61 -5.44
C LEU A 96 -12.32 -0.31 -6.18
N ARG A 97 -12.08 -0.32 -7.49
CA ARG A 97 -12.39 0.75 -8.46
C ARG A 97 -12.03 2.13 -7.96
N ALA A 98 -10.75 2.37 -7.75
CA ALA A 98 -10.35 3.65 -7.21
C ALA A 98 -9.33 4.39 -8.03
N GLY A 99 -9.16 5.64 -7.62
CA GLY A 99 -8.37 6.62 -8.31
C GLY A 99 -8.96 6.96 -9.67
N ASN A 100 -8.48 8.08 -10.16
CA ASN A 100 -8.85 8.61 -11.44
C ASN A 100 -7.55 8.57 -12.26
N PRO A 101 -7.56 8.06 -13.50
CA PRO A 101 -6.37 8.02 -14.34
C PRO A 101 -5.85 9.42 -14.70
N ASN A 102 -6.46 10.50 -14.22
CA ASN A 102 -5.98 11.86 -14.35
C ASN A 102 -5.45 12.45 -13.03
N ILE A 103 -5.45 11.68 -11.93
CA ILE A 103 -5.01 12.15 -10.60
C ILE A 103 -3.74 11.40 -10.20
N GLU A 104 -2.69 12.16 -9.90
CA GLU A 104 -1.38 11.62 -9.52
C GLU A 104 -1.26 11.30 -8.03
N THR A 105 -2.35 11.10 -7.30
CA THR A 105 -2.28 10.75 -5.87
C THR A 105 -2.22 9.24 -5.69
N PRO A 106 -1.34 8.73 -4.80
CA PRO A 106 -1.41 7.33 -4.40
C PRO A 106 -2.75 7.00 -3.76
N TRP A 107 -3.17 5.75 -3.91
CA TRP A 107 -4.50 5.34 -3.45
C TRP A 107 -4.58 5.26 -1.92
N PHE A 108 -3.60 4.59 -1.31
CA PHE A 108 -3.30 4.64 0.11
C PHE A 108 -2.00 5.42 0.29
N SER A 109 -2.12 6.69 0.69
CA SER A 109 -0.98 7.60 0.79
C SER A 109 -0.61 7.90 2.24
N PHE A 110 0.53 7.37 2.67
CA PHE A 110 1.13 7.62 3.99
C PHE A 110 2.48 8.34 3.80
N LEU A 111 2.47 9.68 3.80
CA LEU A 111 3.63 10.51 3.43
C LEU A 111 4.58 10.84 4.57
N LEU A 112 4.04 10.97 5.78
CA LEU A 112 4.77 11.34 6.99
C LEU A 112 4.13 10.55 8.11
N PHE A 113 4.83 9.62 8.71
CA PHE A 113 4.27 8.81 9.78
C PHE A 113 5.38 8.20 10.64
N ASN A 114 5.04 7.81 11.86
CA ASN A 114 5.90 7.07 12.79
C ASN A 114 5.59 5.56 12.79
N SER A 115 4.30 5.20 12.76
CA SER A 115 3.83 3.81 12.68
C SER A 115 2.56 3.70 11.82
N VAL A 116 2.57 2.76 10.86
CA VAL A 116 1.39 2.36 10.07
C VAL A 116 1.28 0.85 10.06
N LYS A 117 0.07 0.35 10.26
CA LYS A 117 -0.27 -1.07 10.25
C LYS A 117 -1.39 -1.32 9.23
N LEU A 118 -1.17 -2.19 8.25
CA LEU A 118 -2.22 -2.67 7.35
C LEU A 118 -2.32 -4.18 7.45
N LYS A 119 -3.54 -4.68 7.66
CA LYS A 119 -3.76 -6.13 7.83
C LYS A 119 -5.04 -6.60 7.17
N ASN A 120 -5.00 -7.75 6.48
CA ASN A 120 -6.17 -8.35 5.84
C ASN A 120 -6.84 -7.34 4.89
N ILE A 121 -6.09 -6.94 3.86
CA ILE A 121 -6.55 -5.97 2.86
C ILE A 121 -6.49 -6.60 1.48
N SER A 122 -7.63 -6.60 0.80
CA SER A 122 -7.74 -6.96 -0.61
C SER A 122 -7.91 -5.71 -1.47
N ILE A 123 -7.19 -5.64 -2.58
CA ILE A 123 -7.16 -4.51 -3.50
C ILE A 123 -7.32 -5.05 -4.91
N SER A 124 -8.35 -4.63 -5.64
CA SER A 124 -8.57 -5.11 -7.01
C SER A 124 -9.32 -4.14 -7.90
N GLU A 125 -9.31 -4.40 -9.21
CA GLU A 125 -10.11 -3.66 -10.21
C GLU A 125 -9.87 -2.16 -10.20
N THR A 126 -8.61 -1.75 -10.07
CA THR A 126 -8.22 -0.35 -9.90
C THR A 126 -7.21 0.07 -10.94
N SER A 127 -7.36 1.30 -11.46
CA SER A 127 -6.47 1.91 -12.44
C SER A 127 -6.09 3.33 -12.02
N ILE A 128 -4.81 3.55 -11.68
CA ILE A 128 -4.29 4.85 -11.23
C ILE A 128 -2.96 5.21 -11.90
N LEU A 129 -2.67 6.49 -12.11
CA LEU A 129 -1.36 6.89 -12.63
C LEU A 129 -0.21 6.68 -11.66
N ASN A 130 -0.49 6.66 -10.35
CA ASN A 130 0.53 6.58 -9.30
C ASN A 130 0.57 5.19 -8.65
N ARG A 131 0.86 5.13 -7.34
CA ARG A 131 1.08 3.91 -6.57
C ARG A 131 -0.16 3.51 -5.80
N LEU A 132 -0.50 2.23 -5.73
CA LEU A 132 -1.71 1.82 -5.00
C LEU A 132 -1.47 2.00 -3.51
N ILE A 133 -0.44 1.34 -2.97
CA ILE A 133 0.03 1.60 -1.62
C ILE A 133 1.33 2.38 -1.70
N TYR A 134 1.32 3.59 -1.14
CA TYR A 134 2.51 4.41 -1.02
C TYR A 134 2.79 4.78 0.42
N ASN A 135 4.01 4.46 0.81
CA ASN A 135 4.50 4.66 2.14
C ASN A 135 5.81 5.47 2.08
N GLY A 136 5.68 6.80 2.21
CA GLY A 136 6.77 7.76 2.34
C GLY A 136 7.24 7.86 3.79
N GLN A 137 8.37 7.24 4.11
CA GLN A 137 8.94 7.20 5.45
C GLN A 137 9.88 8.38 5.66
N ARG A 138 9.36 9.56 6.02
CA ARG A 138 10.23 10.65 6.49
C ARG A 138 10.67 10.43 7.93
N TYR A 139 9.72 10.14 8.81
CA TYR A 139 9.93 9.99 10.26
C TYR A 139 9.67 8.57 10.80
N ALA A 140 9.33 7.62 9.93
CA ALA A 140 8.83 6.31 10.37
C ALA A 140 9.83 5.55 11.23
N ASP A 141 9.37 5.07 12.39
CA ASP A 141 10.09 4.11 13.22
C ASP A 141 9.86 2.70 12.70
N SER A 142 8.58 2.33 12.51
CA SER A 142 8.20 0.99 12.07
C SER A 142 6.96 0.94 11.16
N SER A 143 6.86 -0.08 10.32
CA SER A 143 5.66 -0.33 9.50
C SER A 143 5.40 -1.82 9.36
N TYR A 144 4.14 -2.21 9.49
CA TYR A 144 3.73 -3.61 9.51
C TYR A 144 2.61 -3.85 8.49
N PHE A 145 2.90 -4.71 7.52
CA PHE A 145 1.99 -5.04 6.43
C PHE A 145 1.78 -6.54 6.41
N LYS A 146 0.54 -7.00 6.58
CA LYS A 146 0.25 -8.42 6.72
C LYS A 146 -1.01 -8.84 5.97
N ASN A 147 -0.95 -9.96 5.24
CA ASN A 147 -2.10 -10.51 4.51
C ASN A 147 -2.69 -9.45 3.58
N ILE A 148 -1.89 -8.99 2.61
CA ILE A 148 -2.33 -8.00 1.63
C ILE A 148 -2.33 -8.66 0.26
N ARG A 149 -3.47 -8.61 -0.42
CA ARG A 149 -3.64 -9.11 -1.78
C ARG A 149 -3.94 -7.93 -2.70
N ILE A 150 -3.13 -7.78 -3.75
CA ILE A 150 -3.33 -6.80 -4.82
C ILE A 150 -3.46 -7.58 -6.12
N GLU A 151 -4.60 -7.45 -6.81
CA GLU A 151 -4.89 -8.27 -7.99
C GLU A 151 -5.63 -7.50 -9.08
N ASN A 152 -5.27 -7.70 -10.35
CA ASN A 152 -5.92 -7.06 -11.50
C ASN A 152 -5.94 -5.53 -11.36
N THR A 153 -4.75 -4.92 -11.23
CA THR A 153 -4.61 -3.48 -10.98
C THR A 153 -3.65 -2.85 -11.96
N HIS A 154 -3.86 -1.57 -12.26
CA HIS A 154 -3.03 -0.82 -13.18
C HIS A 154 -2.44 0.40 -12.47
N GLY A 155 -1.14 0.65 -12.64
CA GLY A 155 -0.49 1.89 -12.19
C GLY A 155 1.03 1.86 -12.17
N ASN A 156 1.65 2.86 -11.55
CA ASN A 156 3.11 2.98 -11.51
C ASN A 156 3.75 1.91 -10.62
N ALA A 157 3.22 1.70 -9.41
CA ALA A 157 3.58 0.54 -8.62
C ALA A 157 2.44 0.07 -7.74
N ALA A 158 2.32 -1.24 -7.55
CA ALA A 158 1.29 -1.78 -6.66
C ALA A 158 1.61 -1.46 -5.19
N PHE A 159 2.84 -1.74 -4.76
CA PHE A 159 3.25 -1.53 -3.37
C PHE A 159 4.60 -0.84 -3.33
N SER A 160 4.65 0.37 -2.77
CA SER A 160 5.88 1.15 -2.70
C SER A 160 6.13 1.69 -1.31
N ILE A 161 7.33 1.46 -0.81
CA ILE A 161 7.85 2.02 0.42
C ILE A 161 9.14 2.78 0.13
N LYS A 162 9.20 4.05 0.51
CA LYS A 162 10.35 4.92 0.26
C LYS A 162 10.77 5.65 1.52
N ASN A 163 12.05 5.61 1.87
CA ASN A 163 12.62 6.45 2.93
C ASN A 163 13.23 7.70 2.31
N TYR A 164 12.79 8.88 2.76
CA TYR A 164 13.19 10.17 2.17
C TYR A 164 14.19 10.95 3.01
N GLN A 165 14.55 10.50 4.21
CA GLN A 165 15.43 11.28 5.07
C GLN A 165 16.71 10.57 5.52
N PRO A 166 17.80 11.35 5.67
CA PRO A 166 19.07 10.89 6.20
C PRO A 166 19.08 10.87 7.75
N ASN A 167 17.98 10.48 8.39
CA ASN A 167 18.02 10.35 9.84
C ASN A 167 18.80 9.07 10.22
N THR A 168 19.72 9.16 11.18
CA THR A 168 20.62 8.06 11.55
C THR A 168 19.93 6.89 12.27
N GLN A 169 18.62 6.98 12.51
CA GLN A 169 17.87 5.94 13.18
C GLN A 169 17.47 4.85 12.18
N GLN A 170 17.87 3.61 12.46
CA GLN A 170 17.48 2.45 11.69
C GLN A 170 15.95 2.29 11.73
N LYS A 171 15.32 2.24 10.55
CA LYS A 171 13.88 2.07 10.39
C LYS A 171 13.56 0.60 10.16
N TYR A 172 12.47 0.10 10.74
CA TYR A 172 12.04 -1.29 10.57
C TYR A 172 10.79 -1.39 9.69
N CYS A 173 10.72 -2.39 8.84
CA CYS A 173 9.51 -2.70 8.09
C CYS A 173 9.33 -4.20 7.95
N GLU A 174 8.11 -4.68 8.18
CA GLU A 174 7.76 -6.07 8.01
C GLU A 174 6.62 -6.23 6.99
N LEU A 175 6.84 -7.14 6.03
CA LEU A 175 5.90 -7.52 4.97
C LEU A 175 5.67 -9.03 5.09
N ILE A 176 4.47 -9.45 5.51
CA ILE A 176 4.12 -10.87 5.69
C ILE A 176 2.92 -11.23 4.84
N ASN A 177 3.02 -12.32 4.07
CA ASN A 177 1.91 -12.83 3.26
C ASN A 177 1.37 -11.74 2.33
N ILE A 178 2.24 -11.22 1.47
CA ILE A 178 1.90 -10.20 0.47
C ILE A 178 1.79 -10.89 -0.88
N GLN A 179 0.71 -10.63 -1.60
CA GLN A 179 0.45 -11.19 -2.91
C GLN A 179 0.14 -10.07 -3.89
N ILE A 180 0.89 -9.97 -4.97
CA ILE A 180 0.68 -8.98 -6.05
C ILE A 180 0.62 -9.74 -7.37
N ILE A 181 -0.56 -9.76 -7.98
CA ILE A 181 -0.89 -10.61 -9.11
C ILE A 181 -1.49 -9.77 -10.23
N ARG A 182 -0.97 -9.87 -11.45
CA ARG A 182 -1.49 -9.13 -12.62
C ARG A 182 -1.61 -7.62 -12.36
N HIS A 183 -0.54 -7.03 -11.81
CA HIS A 183 -0.35 -5.59 -11.84
C HIS A 183 0.25 -5.16 -13.18
N LEU A 184 -0.34 -4.16 -13.83
CA LEU A 184 0.09 -3.64 -15.14
C LEU A 184 0.49 -2.16 -15.03
N PRO A 185 1.45 -1.69 -15.83
CA PRO A 185 1.75 -0.25 -15.92
C PRO A 185 0.63 0.52 -16.64
N ILE A 186 0.54 1.83 -16.39
CA ILE A 186 -0.26 2.77 -17.20
C ILE A 186 0.69 3.68 -17.96
N PHE A 187 0.40 3.89 -19.25
CA PHE A 187 1.27 4.55 -20.23
C PHE A 187 0.81 5.94 -20.65
N GLU A 188 0.10 6.65 -19.77
CA GLU A 188 -0.53 7.92 -20.15
C GLU A 188 0.42 9.14 -20.04
N ASN A 189 1.59 9.02 -19.41
CA ASN A 189 2.61 10.08 -19.47
C ASN A 189 4.07 9.56 -19.34
N GLU A 190 5.03 10.35 -19.86
CA GLU A 190 6.46 10.00 -19.89
C GLU A 190 7.13 9.96 -18.49
N TRP A 191 6.45 10.42 -17.43
CA TRP A 191 7.02 10.58 -16.09
C TRP A 191 6.53 9.52 -15.09
N ASN A 192 5.41 8.86 -15.39
CA ASN A 192 4.74 7.88 -14.56
C ASN A 192 4.61 6.60 -15.39
N GLY A 193 5.37 5.55 -15.08
CA GLY A 193 5.10 4.29 -15.76
C GLY A 193 6.17 3.22 -15.81
N SER A 194 7.28 3.33 -15.06
CA SER A 194 8.25 2.24 -15.00
C SER A 194 7.57 0.90 -14.61
N GLY A 195 6.50 0.93 -13.81
CA GLY A 195 5.78 -0.27 -13.39
C GLY A 195 6.58 -1.06 -12.37
N SER A 196 5.98 -1.40 -11.22
CA SER A 196 6.59 -2.38 -10.32
C SER A 196 5.56 -3.01 -9.40
N ALA A 197 5.69 -4.30 -9.14
CA ALA A 197 4.82 -4.92 -8.16
C ALA A 197 5.21 -4.45 -6.75
N LEU A 198 6.47 -4.62 -6.34
CA LEU A 198 6.97 -4.22 -5.03
C LEU A 198 8.23 -3.34 -5.11
N GLN A 199 8.17 -2.12 -4.60
CA GLN A 199 9.32 -1.21 -4.46
C GLN A 199 9.60 -0.93 -2.98
N VAL A 200 10.83 -1.14 -2.54
CA VAL A 200 11.28 -0.73 -1.20
C VAL A 200 12.65 -0.06 -1.30
N HIS A 201 12.65 1.27 -1.18
CA HIS A 201 13.86 2.08 -1.27
C HIS A 201 14.17 2.76 0.07
N GLY A 202 15.40 2.62 0.55
CA GLY A 202 15.97 3.44 1.61
C GLY A 202 16.59 4.75 1.10
N SER A 203 17.10 5.56 2.02
CA SER A 203 17.95 6.71 1.72
C SER A 203 19.42 6.31 1.85
N ASP A 204 20.33 7.00 1.15
CA ASP A 204 21.76 6.65 1.13
C ASP A 204 22.44 6.76 2.51
N GLU A 205 21.84 7.52 3.44
CA GLU A 205 22.41 7.82 4.76
C GLU A 205 21.73 7.06 5.92
N ALA A 206 20.60 6.36 5.68
CA ALA A 206 19.85 5.65 6.71
C ALA A 206 19.47 4.23 6.27
N GLN A 207 20.22 3.24 6.78
CA GLN A 207 19.96 1.83 6.49
C GLN A 207 18.59 1.41 7.05
N LYS A 208 17.73 0.93 6.15
CA LYS A 208 16.41 0.39 6.51
C LYS A 208 16.49 -1.12 6.68
N LYS A 209 15.99 -1.66 7.78
CA LYS A 209 15.84 -3.10 7.96
C LYS A 209 14.45 -3.55 7.50
N VAL A 210 14.40 -4.47 6.55
CA VAL A 210 13.15 -4.96 5.95
C VAL A 210 13.09 -6.47 6.00
N GLU A 211 12.04 -6.99 6.61
CA GLU A 211 11.74 -8.42 6.67
C GLU A 211 10.55 -8.72 5.75
N ILE A 212 10.78 -9.54 4.73
CA ILE A 212 9.77 -9.95 3.75
C ILE A 212 9.59 -11.46 3.84
N LYS A 213 8.38 -11.92 4.19
CA LYS A 213 8.06 -13.33 4.43
C LYS A 213 6.81 -13.75 3.67
N ASN A 214 6.86 -14.89 2.99
CA ASN A 214 5.72 -15.44 2.25
C ASN A 214 5.21 -14.46 1.18
N LEU A 215 6.10 -14.02 0.29
CA LEU A 215 5.77 -13.09 -0.80
C LEU A 215 5.38 -13.86 -2.06
N LEU A 216 4.33 -13.43 -2.75
CA LEU A 216 3.99 -13.89 -4.10
C LEU A 216 3.90 -12.69 -5.05
N LEU A 217 4.74 -12.68 -6.08
CA LEU A 217 4.66 -11.74 -7.20
C LEU A 217 4.47 -12.55 -8.48
N SER A 218 3.27 -12.53 -9.05
CA SER A 218 2.95 -13.36 -10.23
C SER A 218 2.28 -12.57 -11.36
N GLU A 219 2.65 -12.88 -12.61
CA GLU A 219 1.95 -12.36 -13.80
C GLU A 219 1.89 -10.83 -13.87
N ASN A 220 2.84 -10.12 -13.23
CA ASN A 220 2.91 -8.67 -13.30
C ASN A 220 3.69 -8.25 -14.56
N GLN A 221 3.31 -7.11 -15.12
CA GLN A 221 4.03 -6.47 -16.23
C GLN A 221 4.63 -5.15 -15.75
N TYR A 222 5.75 -4.77 -16.34
CA TYR A 222 6.41 -3.49 -16.10
C TYR A 222 7.25 -3.13 -17.32
N GLU A 223 7.38 -1.84 -17.58
CA GLU A 223 8.06 -1.33 -18.76
C GLU A 223 8.91 -0.14 -18.39
N ASP A 224 10.18 -0.15 -18.80
CA ASP A 224 11.12 0.89 -18.41
C ASP A 224 10.85 2.21 -19.13
N ASN A 225 10.41 3.23 -18.37
CA ASN A 225 10.27 4.58 -18.86
C ASN A 225 11.31 5.51 -18.23
N ILE A 226 12.59 5.32 -18.57
CA ILE A 226 13.69 6.30 -18.37
C ILE A 226 14.35 6.27 -16.96
N TRP A 227 13.86 5.49 -15.99
CA TRP A 227 14.46 5.40 -14.64
C TRP A 227 14.63 3.96 -14.16
N ILE A 228 15.83 3.67 -13.65
CA ILE A 228 16.24 2.39 -13.06
C ILE A 228 15.20 1.95 -12.01
N GLY A 229 14.47 0.86 -12.25
CA GLY A 229 13.61 0.26 -11.22
C GLY A 229 12.33 -0.43 -11.67
N ALA A 230 12.00 -0.44 -12.96
CA ALA A 230 10.91 -1.28 -13.48
C ALA A 230 11.24 -2.75 -13.23
N SER A 231 10.53 -3.38 -12.29
CA SER A 231 10.82 -4.76 -11.88
C SER A 231 9.65 -5.34 -11.13
N ALA A 232 9.54 -6.67 -11.08
CA ALA A 232 8.60 -7.31 -10.17
C ALA A 232 8.93 -6.88 -8.73
N MET A 233 10.22 -6.81 -8.39
CA MET A 233 10.68 -6.36 -7.08
C MET A 233 11.92 -5.48 -7.19
N ALA A 234 11.85 -4.26 -6.65
CA ALA A 234 13.00 -3.34 -6.51
C ALA A 234 13.31 -3.09 -5.03
N LEU A 235 14.50 -3.46 -4.59
CA LEU A 235 14.99 -3.26 -3.22
C LEU A 235 16.30 -2.48 -3.27
N SER A 236 16.40 -1.34 -2.59
CA SER A 236 17.67 -0.61 -2.51
C SER A 236 17.89 0.18 -1.23
N ASN A 237 19.16 0.43 -0.87
CA ASN A 237 19.55 1.26 0.28
C ASN A 237 19.06 0.69 1.64
N GLY A 238 19.32 -0.60 1.92
CA GLY A 238 18.88 -1.22 3.17
C GLY A 238 19.38 -2.64 3.41
N ASP A 239 18.97 -3.20 4.54
CA ASP A 239 19.19 -4.58 4.97
C ASP A 239 17.90 -5.39 4.79
N TYR A 240 17.89 -6.29 3.83
CA TYR A 240 16.71 -7.05 3.42
C TYR A 240 16.86 -8.52 3.75
N THR A 241 15.86 -9.08 4.41
CA THR A 241 15.67 -10.53 4.56
C THR A 241 14.42 -10.93 3.80
N LEU A 242 14.57 -11.78 2.79
CA LEU A 242 13.50 -12.37 2.00
C LEU A 242 13.41 -13.86 2.27
N THR A 243 12.29 -14.34 2.82
CA THR A 243 12.07 -15.75 3.15
C THR A 243 10.77 -16.27 2.53
N ASN A 244 10.82 -17.44 1.89
CA ASN A 244 9.67 -18.10 1.29
C ASN A 244 8.96 -17.23 0.24
N ALA A 245 9.72 -16.62 -0.68
CA ALA A 245 9.15 -15.81 -1.74
C ALA A 245 8.97 -16.61 -3.05
N THR A 246 7.92 -16.34 -3.79
CA THR A 246 7.72 -16.84 -5.16
C THR A 246 7.56 -15.65 -6.09
N ILE A 247 8.50 -15.46 -7.02
CA ILE A 247 8.45 -14.44 -8.06
C ILE A 247 8.37 -15.18 -9.41
N ALA A 248 7.18 -15.18 -10.00
CA ALA A 248 6.82 -16.08 -11.08
C ALA A 248 6.19 -15.35 -12.26
N HIS A 249 6.53 -15.74 -13.50
CA HIS A 249 5.77 -15.31 -14.69
C HIS A 249 5.63 -13.79 -14.87
N ASN A 250 6.54 -13.01 -14.31
CA ASN A 250 6.54 -11.56 -14.48
C ASN A 250 7.24 -11.18 -15.79
N LEU A 251 6.70 -10.14 -16.45
CA LEU A 251 7.15 -9.64 -17.75
C LEU A 251 7.76 -8.23 -17.60
N SER A 252 8.93 -8.05 -18.19
CA SER A 252 9.61 -6.77 -18.33
C SER A 252 9.76 -6.42 -19.80
N ASP A 253 9.09 -5.36 -20.23
CA ASP A 253 9.30 -4.80 -21.57
C ASP A 253 10.37 -3.69 -21.44
N GLY A 254 11.58 -3.94 -21.97
CA GLY A 254 12.70 -2.96 -21.92
C GLY A 254 14.01 -3.53 -21.36
N PRO A 255 15.01 -2.68 -21.03
CA PRO A 255 16.31 -3.07 -20.46
C PRO A 255 16.23 -3.52 -18.99
N SER A 256 15.03 -3.70 -18.45
CA SER A 256 14.78 -3.92 -17.04
C SER A 256 14.95 -5.37 -16.57
N CYS A 257 15.02 -5.54 -15.25
CA CYS A 257 15.24 -6.83 -14.59
C CYS A 257 14.00 -7.33 -13.86
N ALA A 258 13.95 -8.64 -13.61
CA ALA A 258 12.87 -9.20 -12.82
C ALA A 258 12.94 -8.79 -11.35
N VAL A 259 14.16 -8.73 -10.81
CA VAL A 259 14.43 -8.39 -9.42
C VAL A 259 15.61 -7.44 -9.37
N HIS A 260 15.37 -6.17 -9.02
CA HIS A 260 16.41 -5.16 -8.88
C HIS A 260 16.87 -5.08 -7.42
N LEU A 261 18.15 -5.36 -7.17
CA LEU A 261 18.79 -5.24 -5.85
C LEU A 261 19.98 -4.28 -5.94
N ALA A 262 19.95 -3.17 -5.20
CA ALA A 262 21.02 -2.17 -5.26
C ALA A 262 21.41 -1.61 -3.89
N ASN A 263 22.69 -1.29 -3.69
CA ASN A 263 23.18 -0.52 -2.53
C ASN A 263 22.67 -1.04 -1.16
N GLY A 264 22.76 -2.34 -0.89
CA GLY A 264 22.22 -2.92 0.34
C GLY A 264 22.78 -4.29 0.69
N GLN A 265 22.35 -4.83 1.82
CA GLN A 265 22.59 -6.23 2.20
C GLN A 265 21.33 -7.04 1.92
N PHE A 266 21.48 -8.16 1.23
CA PHE A 266 20.34 -8.98 0.81
C PHE A 266 20.55 -10.43 1.27
N LYS A 267 19.58 -10.96 2.00
CA LYS A 267 19.54 -12.34 2.45
C LYS A 267 18.28 -12.99 1.89
N ILE A 268 18.43 -13.97 1.01
CA ILE A 268 17.31 -14.64 0.34
C ILE A 268 17.32 -16.12 0.72
N TYR A 269 16.23 -16.61 1.29
CA TYR A 269 16.09 -17.98 1.79
C TYR A 269 14.80 -18.62 1.26
N ASN A 270 14.90 -19.89 0.83
CA ASN A 270 13.74 -20.71 0.43
C ASN A 270 12.83 -20.03 -0.60
N SER A 271 13.40 -19.30 -1.56
CA SER A 271 12.64 -18.51 -2.53
C SER A 271 12.76 -19.08 -3.94
N ILE A 272 11.68 -18.98 -4.70
CA ILE A 272 11.54 -19.50 -6.07
C ILE A 272 11.43 -18.30 -7.01
N PHE A 273 12.24 -18.32 -8.07
CA PHE A 273 12.21 -17.34 -9.15
C PHE A 273 12.11 -18.12 -10.47
N TYR A 274 11.01 -18.00 -11.20
CA TYR A 274 10.81 -18.81 -12.42
C TYR A 274 9.89 -18.16 -13.45
N GLY A 275 10.02 -18.57 -14.71
CA GLY A 275 9.16 -18.09 -15.80
C GLY A 275 9.26 -16.59 -16.08
N LEU A 276 10.32 -15.94 -15.61
CA LEU A 276 10.55 -14.51 -15.75
C LEU A 276 10.95 -14.18 -17.20
N ARG A 277 10.36 -13.13 -17.77
CA ARG A 277 10.69 -12.63 -19.11
C ARG A 277 11.25 -11.22 -18.98
N SER A 278 12.57 -11.11 -18.94
CA SER A 278 13.29 -9.84 -18.82
C SER A 278 14.64 -9.92 -19.54
N ARG A 279 15.25 -8.76 -19.86
CA ARG A 279 16.59 -8.73 -20.50
C ARG A 279 17.72 -9.08 -19.53
N SER A 280 17.53 -8.83 -18.23
CA SER A 280 18.43 -9.28 -17.16
C SER A 280 17.66 -9.86 -15.98
N PHE A 281 18.33 -10.68 -15.17
CA PHE A 281 17.72 -11.33 -14.00
C PHE A 281 17.87 -10.51 -12.71
N PHE A 282 19.05 -9.90 -12.54
CA PHE A 282 19.39 -8.92 -11.50
C PHE A 282 19.69 -7.56 -12.14
#